data_AF-A0A382K5R6-F1
#
_entry.id   AF-A0A382K5R6-F1
#
_cell.length_a   1.000
_cell.length_b   1.000
_cell.length_c   1.000
_cell.angle_alpha   90.00
_cell.angle_beta   90.00
_cell.angle_gamma   90.00
#
_symmetry.space_group_name_H-M   'P 1'
#
loop_
_entity.id
_entity.type
_entity.pdbx_description
1 polymer ?
#
loop_
_entity_poly.entity_id
_entity_poly.type
_entity_poly.pdbx_seq_one_letter_code
_entity_poly.pdbx_strand_id
1 'polypeptide(L)'
;MKRSWIETFSESLGLISKISDRPDWSEEFAMEGPRELYKYPDPSEWDDFIELDPLAWPSKKERHYSIVPTTCFNCESACGLLAYID
;
A
#
# COMPACT_ATOMS: atom_id res chain seq x y z
N MET A 1 -0.23 18.20 -6.33
CA MET A 1 0.24 17.63 -7.61
C MET A 1 0.58 18.72 -8.62
N LYS A 2 1.71 18.60 -9.36
CA LYS A 2 2.04 19.51 -10.46
C LYS A 2 1.18 19.21 -11.68
N ARG A 3 0.44 20.21 -12.18
CA ARG A 3 -0.44 20.08 -13.35
C ARG A 3 0.36 20.09 -14.65
N SER A 4 -0.01 19.23 -15.57
CA SER A 4 0.48 19.27 -16.94
C SER A 4 -0.24 20.35 -17.75
N TRP A 5 0.36 20.73 -18.88
CA TRP A 5 -0.22 21.69 -19.81
C TRP A 5 -1.54 21.19 -20.44
N ILE A 6 -1.67 19.88 -20.63
CA ILE A 6 -2.87 19.22 -21.18
C ILE A 6 -4.05 19.39 -20.21
N GLU A 7 -3.81 19.19 -18.92
CA GLU A 7 -4.85 19.32 -17.89
C GLU A 7 -5.32 20.77 -17.77
N THR A 8 -4.38 21.72 -17.81
CA THR A 8 -4.70 23.16 -17.75
C THR A 8 -5.55 23.59 -18.94
N PHE A 9 -5.17 23.15 -20.15
CA PHE A 9 -5.92 23.46 -21.37
C PHE A 9 -7.30 22.79 -21.40
N SER A 10 -7.38 21.53 -20.97
CA SER A 10 -8.65 20.77 -20.94
C SER A 10 -9.63 21.35 -19.93
N GLU A 11 -9.15 21.84 -18.78
CA GLU A 11 -9.96 22.53 -17.77
C GLU A 11 -10.47 23.89 -18.32
N SER A 12 -9.62 24.64 -19.04
CA SER A 12 -10.03 25.89 -19.70
C SER A 12 -11.11 25.69 -20.75
N LEU A 13 -11.15 24.53 -21.42
CA LEU A 13 -12.19 24.17 -22.39
C LEU A 13 -13.45 23.59 -21.74
N GLY A 14 -13.44 23.34 -20.42
CA GLY A 14 -14.55 22.68 -19.73
C GLY A 14 -14.71 21.19 -20.07
N LEU A 15 -13.68 20.56 -20.65
CA LEU A 15 -13.69 19.12 -20.97
C LEU A 15 -13.56 18.26 -19.72
N ILE A 16 -12.87 18.77 -18.70
CA ILE A 16 -12.71 18.14 -17.40
C ILE A 16 -13.21 19.10 -16.30
N SER A 17 -13.56 18.55 -15.14
CA SER A 17 -13.99 19.33 -13.98
C SER A 17 -12.92 20.31 -13.50
N LYS A 18 -13.30 21.33 -12.73
CA LYS A 18 -12.34 22.24 -12.09
C LYS A 18 -11.50 21.52 -11.04
N ILE A 19 -10.33 21.03 -11.46
CA ILE A 19 -9.34 20.40 -10.58
C ILE A 19 -8.48 21.49 -9.93
N SER A 20 -8.30 22.65 -10.60
CA SER A 20 -8.78 23.92 -10.03
C SER A 20 -8.69 24.06 -8.54
N ASP A 21 -9.83 23.72 -7.95
CA ASP A 21 -10.24 24.18 -6.64
C ASP A 21 -10.15 23.04 -5.62
N ARG A 22 -9.59 21.89 -6.03
CA ARG A 22 -9.41 20.74 -5.15
C ARG A 22 -8.23 21.00 -4.21
N PRO A 23 -8.39 20.75 -2.90
CA PRO A 23 -7.26 20.73 -1.98
C PRO A 23 -6.20 19.74 -2.47
N ASP A 24 -4.93 20.11 -2.31
CA ASP A 24 -3.82 19.23 -2.67
C ASP A 24 -3.56 18.23 -1.54
N TRP A 25 -4.34 17.14 -1.53
CA TRP A 25 -4.24 16.07 -0.54
C TRP A 25 -2.93 15.26 -0.66
N SER A 26 -2.09 15.53 -1.68
CA SER A 26 -0.82 14.80 -1.85
C SER A 26 0.22 15.12 -0.77
N GLU A 27 0.11 16.29 -0.12
CA GLU A 27 0.92 16.61 1.06
C GLU A 27 0.31 16.06 2.36
N GLU A 28 -1.02 15.94 2.44
CA GLU A 28 -1.74 15.50 3.65
C GLU A 28 -1.76 13.97 3.84
N PHE A 29 -1.66 13.22 2.73
CA PHE A 29 -1.53 11.75 2.74
C PHE A 29 -0.21 11.30 2.10
N ALA A 30 0.91 11.94 2.47
CA ALA A 30 2.20 11.30 2.26
C ALA A 30 2.11 9.89 2.85
N MET A 31 2.47 8.84 2.10
CA MET A 31 2.62 7.50 2.67
C MET A 31 3.66 7.59 3.77
N GLU A 32 3.21 7.77 5.00
CA GLU A 32 4.04 7.65 6.18
C GLU A 32 4.56 6.21 6.17
N GLY A 33 5.89 6.07 6.18
CA GLY A 33 6.54 4.79 6.40
C GLY A 33 6.06 4.14 7.71
N PRO A 34 6.61 2.97 8.08
CA PRO A 34 6.13 2.20 9.23
C PRO A 34 6.02 3.08 10.48
N ARG A 35 4.80 3.26 10.99
CA ARG A 35 4.53 3.92 12.28
C ARG A 35 4.74 2.92 13.41
N GLU A 36 5.02 3.43 14.60
CA GLU A 36 5.40 2.69 15.82
C GLU A 36 4.43 1.56 16.25
N LEU A 37 3.22 1.50 15.68
CA LEU A 37 2.20 0.47 15.96
C LEU A 37 1.94 -0.50 14.78
N TYR A 38 2.67 -0.41 13.68
CA TYR A 38 2.53 -1.36 12.58
C TYR A 38 3.40 -2.60 12.82
N LYS A 39 2.76 -3.75 13.11
CA LYS A 39 3.42 -5.06 13.18
C LYS A 39 3.33 -5.78 11.83
N TYR A 40 4.05 -5.29 10.84
CA TYR A 40 4.34 -6.06 9.63
C TYR A 40 5.87 -6.13 9.47
N PRO A 41 6.40 -7.20 8.86
CA PRO A 41 7.83 -7.33 8.64
C PRO A 41 8.36 -6.22 7.74
N ASP A 42 9.60 -5.81 7.97
CA ASP A 42 10.24 -4.83 7.12
C ASP A 42 10.29 -5.37 5.67
N PRO A 43 10.06 -4.53 4.64
CA PRO A 43 10.16 -4.98 3.26
C PRO A 43 11.48 -5.68 2.88
N SER A 44 12.58 -5.37 3.59
CA SER A 44 13.86 -6.06 3.42
C SER A 44 13.86 -7.51 3.91
N GLU A 45 12.87 -7.92 4.71
CA GLU A 45 12.69 -9.27 5.24
C GLU A 45 11.69 -10.10 4.43
N TRP A 46 11.03 -9.52 3.41
CA TRP A 46 9.91 -10.16 2.72
C TRP A 46 10.29 -11.37 1.86
N ASP A 47 11.52 -11.45 1.37
CA ASP A 47 11.95 -12.59 0.56
C ASP A 47 12.01 -13.90 1.38
N ASP A 48 12.36 -13.80 2.67
CA ASP A 48 12.50 -14.92 3.61
C ASP A 48 12.08 -14.52 5.04
N PHE A 49 10.78 -14.27 5.23
CA PHE A 49 10.23 -13.91 6.53
C PHE A 49 10.04 -15.12 7.43
N ILE A 50 10.62 -15.08 8.63
CA ILE A 50 10.56 -16.17 9.60
C ILE A 50 9.51 -15.87 10.68
N GLU A 51 8.54 -16.78 10.83
CA GLU A 51 7.53 -16.72 11.89
C GLU A 51 7.45 -18.05 12.65
N LEU A 52 7.13 -18.01 13.95
CA LEU A 52 6.88 -19.21 14.74
C LEU A 52 5.47 -19.75 14.48
N ASP A 53 5.36 -21.05 14.22
CA ASP A 53 4.09 -21.76 14.07
C ASP A 53 3.30 -21.72 15.39
N PRO A 54 2.16 -20.99 15.43
CA PRO A 54 1.37 -20.87 16.65
C PRO A 54 0.70 -22.20 17.04
N LEU A 55 0.47 -23.11 16.08
CA LEU A 55 -0.11 -24.43 16.33
C LEU A 55 0.90 -25.40 16.92
N ALA A 56 2.20 -25.13 16.76
CA ALA A 56 3.27 -25.96 17.28
C ALA A 56 3.67 -25.60 18.73
N TRP A 57 2.97 -24.69 19.40
CA TRP A 57 3.31 -24.34 20.79
C TRP A 57 3.24 -25.57 21.72
N PRO A 58 4.25 -25.83 22.59
CA PRO A 58 5.40 -24.98 22.96
C PRO A 58 6.71 -25.28 22.22
N SER A 59 6.69 -26.10 21.17
CA SER A 59 7.90 -26.55 20.46
C SER A 59 8.60 -25.45 19.64
N LYS A 60 8.01 -24.25 19.51
CA LYS A 60 8.57 -23.08 18.83
C LYS A 60 9.15 -23.41 17.45
N LYS A 61 8.34 -24.02 16.59
CA LYS A 61 8.76 -24.39 15.25
C LYS A 61 8.76 -23.16 14.32
N GLU A 62 9.87 -22.89 13.65
CA GLU A 62 10.00 -21.81 12.67
C GLU A 62 9.37 -22.21 11.32
N ARG A 63 8.76 -21.23 10.64
CA ARG A 63 8.28 -21.30 9.26
C ARG A 63 8.83 -20.11 8.49
N HIS A 64 9.23 -20.38 7.26
CA HIS A 64 9.75 -19.40 6.31
C HIS A 64 8.64 -19.08 5.32
N TYR A 65 8.49 -17.80 4.99
CA TYR A 65 7.52 -17.34 4.01
C TYR A 65 8.13 -16.28 3.10
N SER A 66 7.76 -16.30 1.83
CA SER A 66 7.89 -15.12 0.97
C SER A 66 6.64 -14.25 1.09
N ILE A 67 6.80 -12.98 1.41
CA ILE A 67 5.73 -12.00 1.55
C ILE A 67 5.64 -11.16 0.29
N VAL A 68 4.49 -11.23 -0.38
CA VAL A 68 4.25 -10.54 -1.65
C VAL A 68 3.17 -9.46 -1.46
N PRO A 69 3.47 -8.17 -1.74
CA PRO A 69 2.45 -7.13 -1.72
C PRO A 69 1.44 -7.37 -2.85
N THR A 70 0.16 -7.32 -2.52
CA THR A 70 -0.92 -7.58 -3.47
C THR A 70 -2.10 -6.65 -3.25
N THR A 71 -3.07 -6.68 -4.17
CA THR A 71 -4.23 -5.79 -4.16
C THR A 71 -5.51 -6.60 -4.35
N CYS A 72 -6.51 -6.34 -3.51
CA CYS A 72 -7.82 -6.98 -3.62
C CYS A 72 -8.64 -6.39 -4.78
N PHE A 73 -9.15 -7.24 -5.67
CA PHE A 73 -9.97 -6.85 -6.83
C PHE A 73 -11.47 -7.16 -6.70
N ASN A 74 -11.94 -7.67 -5.55
CA ASN A 74 -13.31 -8.14 -5.42
C ASN A 74 -14.38 -7.02 -5.45
N CYS A 75 -14.08 -5.86 -4.85
CA CYS A 75 -15.04 -4.76 -4.68
C CYS A 75 -14.61 -3.45 -5.37
N GLU A 76 -13.62 -3.49 -6.27
CA GLU A 76 -13.01 -2.30 -6.91
C GLU A 76 -12.36 -1.29 -5.93
N SER A 77 -12.35 -1.56 -4.63
CA SER A 77 -11.77 -0.69 -3.59
C SER A 77 -10.24 -0.70 -3.55
N ALA A 78 -9.59 -1.63 -4.27
CA ALA A 78 -8.13 -1.76 -4.36
C ALA A 78 -7.41 -1.78 -3.00
N CYS A 79 -7.97 -2.50 -2.02
CA CYS A 79 -7.33 -2.64 -0.70
C CYS A 79 -5.94 -3.27 -0.83
N GLY A 80 -4.93 -2.66 -0.20
CA GLY A 80 -3.59 -3.23 -0.08
C GLY A 80 -3.58 -4.43 0.87
N LEU A 81 -2.95 -5.52 0.45
CA LEU A 81 -2.83 -6.77 1.19
C LEU A 81 -1.37 -7.27 1.14
N LEU A 82 -0.99 -8.12 2.09
CA LEU A 82 0.27 -8.88 2.07
C LEU A 82 -0.07 -10.37 1.99
N ALA A 83 0.44 -11.06 0.98
CA ALA A 83 0.27 -12.50 0.81
C ALA A 83 1.48 -13.25 1.38
N TYR A 84 1.24 -14.23 2.25
CA TYR A 84 2.25 -15.12 2.82
C TYR A 84 2.28 -16.42 2.02
N ILE A 85 3.44 -16.77 1.46
CA ILE A 85 3.66 -17.94 0.61
C ILE A 85 4.72 -18.82 1.26
N ASP A 86 4.42 -20.10 1.52
CA ASP A 86 5.36 -21.08 2.10
C ASP A 86 6.14 -21.87 1.04
#